data_AF-A0A915JDW1-F1
#
_entry.id   AF-A0A915JDW1-F1
#
_cell.length_a   1.000
_cell.length_b   1.000
_cell.length_c   1.000
_cell.angle_alpha   90.00
_cell.angle_beta   90.00
_cell.angle_gamma   90.00
#
_symmetry.space_group_name_H-M   'P 1'
#
loop_
_entity.id
_entity.type
_entity.pdbx_description
1 polymer ?
#
loop_
_entity_poly.entity_id
_entity_poly.type
_entity_poly.pdbx_seq_one_letter_code
_entity_poly.pdbx_strand_id
1 'polypeptide(L)'
;MSMGLQESVRVYNMHRDASIEKHVEISLLTSANKMTFDFDSGDLYIAAFPILHEALSLKIYSALGRTSSHILRIKLQDKEVRQWVINEMLASSGSMISGSEVAVYYHSLLIVGSLGGKLLICEAPITETY
;
A
#
# COMPACT_ATOMS: atom_id res chain seq x y z
N MET A 1 12.97 -24.54 -8.18
CA MET A 1 11.95 -23.77 -7.46
C MET A 1 11.75 -22.49 -8.21
N SER A 2 10.57 -22.25 -8.81
CA SER A 2 10.32 -20.98 -9.47
C SER A 2 10.32 -19.87 -8.43
N MET A 3 11.12 -18.83 -8.65
CA MET A 3 11.14 -17.64 -7.80
C MET A 3 9.86 -16.86 -8.12
N GLY A 4 8.78 -17.19 -7.43
CA GLY A 4 7.53 -16.44 -7.54
C GLY A 4 7.76 -14.99 -7.12
N LEU A 5 7.02 -14.05 -7.72
CA LEU A 5 6.98 -12.68 -7.21
C LEU A 5 6.48 -12.74 -5.76
N GLN A 6 7.32 -12.32 -4.82
CA GLN A 6 6.95 -12.26 -3.42
C GLN A 6 6.40 -10.88 -3.10
N GLU A 7 5.09 -10.75 -3.14
CA GLU A 7 4.36 -9.55 -2.75
C GLU A 7 4.46 -9.39 -1.22
N SER A 8 5.24 -8.42 -0.75
CA SER A 8 5.51 -8.28 0.69
C SER A 8 5.98 -6.89 1.07
N VAL A 9 5.76 -6.53 2.33
CA VAL A 9 6.49 -5.47 3.03
C VAL A 9 7.58 -6.11 3.87
N ARG A 10 8.81 -5.60 3.76
CA ARG A 10 9.94 -6.07 4.54
C ARG A 10 10.33 -5.02 5.56
N VAL A 11 10.39 -5.44 6.81
CA VAL A 11 10.79 -4.62 7.94
C VAL A 11 12.23 -4.97 8.30
N TYR A 12 13.03 -3.94 8.52
CA TYR A 12 14.44 -4.07 8.85
C TYR A 12 14.75 -3.28 10.12
N ASN A 13 15.61 -3.84 10.96
CA ASN A 13 16.27 -3.10 12.02
C ASN A 13 17.44 -2.33 11.40
N MET A 14 17.51 -1.03 11.68
CA MET A 14 18.61 -0.17 11.22
C MET A 14 19.59 0.06 12.37
N HIS A 15 20.84 -0.36 12.17
CA HIS A 15 21.92 -0.20 13.14
C HIS A 15 22.54 1.20 13.04
N ARG A 16 23.35 1.58 14.04
CA ARG A 16 23.99 2.92 14.10
C ARG A 16 24.98 3.18 12.95
N ASP A 17 25.52 2.11 12.37
CA ASP A 17 26.40 2.15 11.20
C ASP A 17 25.63 2.13 9.87
N ALA A 18 24.31 2.30 9.92
CA ALA A 18 23.38 2.21 8.79
C ALA A 18 23.30 0.83 8.13
N SER A 19 23.88 -0.22 8.73
CA SER A 19 23.60 -1.59 8.31
C SER A 19 22.15 -1.95 8.64
N ILE A 20 21.55 -2.80 7.80
CA ILE A 20 20.17 -3.25 7.95
C ILE A 20 20.11 -4.75 8.18
N GLU A 21 19.29 -5.16 9.12
CA GLU A 21 19.04 -6.56 9.44
C GLU A 21 17.56 -6.87 9.24
N LYS A 22 17.24 -7.90 8.45
CA LYS A 22 15.85 -8.28 8.20
C LYS A 22 15.21 -8.70 9.51
N HIS A 23 14.13 -8.02 9.89
CA HIS A 23 13.40 -8.29 11.12
C HIS A 23 12.17 -9.15 10.84
N VAL A 24 11.28 -8.69 9.97
CA VAL A 24 10.09 -9.44 9.57
C VAL A 24 9.70 -9.18 8.11
N GLU A 25 8.95 -10.11 7.54
CA GLU A 25 8.34 -9.98 6.22
C GLU A 25 6.84 -10.18 6.33
N ILE A 26 6.09 -9.17 5.92
CA ILE A 26 4.64 -9.13 5.92
C ILE A 26 4.20 -9.44 4.50
N SER A 27 3.69 -10.65 4.27
CA SER A 27 3.17 -11.05 2.97
C SER A 27 1.94 -10.22 2.63
N LEU A 28 1.90 -9.71 1.40
CA LEU A 28 0.75 -9.09 0.78
C LEU A 28 0.18 -10.04 -0.26
N LEU A 29 -1.10 -9.90 -0.56
CA LEU A 29 -1.78 -10.61 -1.67
C LEU A 29 -2.02 -9.66 -2.84
N THR A 30 -1.19 -8.62 -2.94
CA THR A 30 -1.26 -7.58 -3.96
C THR A 30 0.12 -6.96 -4.16
N SER A 31 0.40 -6.50 -5.38
CA SER A 31 1.69 -5.91 -5.71
C SER A 31 1.80 -4.50 -5.14
N ALA A 32 2.53 -4.36 -4.02
CA ALA A 32 2.81 -3.05 -3.43
C ALA A 32 3.58 -2.14 -4.40
N ASN A 33 3.23 -0.84 -4.40
CA ASN A 33 3.88 0.19 -5.20
C ASN A 33 4.59 1.22 -4.30
N LYS A 34 3.84 2.13 -3.69
CA LYS A 34 4.39 3.12 -2.75
C LYS A 34 3.74 2.95 -1.39
N MET A 35 4.49 3.37 -0.38
CA MET A 35 4.11 3.31 1.02
C MET A 35 4.28 4.69 1.63
N THR A 36 3.37 5.05 2.51
CA THR A 36 3.46 6.24 3.36
C THR A 36 3.31 5.82 4.81
N PHE A 37 3.90 6.62 5.69
CA PHE A 37 3.89 6.41 7.13
C PHE A 37 3.10 7.55 7.77
N ASP A 38 2.12 7.21 8.59
CA ASP A 38 1.43 8.18 9.43
C ASP A 38 2.19 8.31 10.76
N PHE A 39 2.76 9.49 11.01
CA PHE A 39 3.56 9.73 12.21
C PHE A 39 2.74 9.79 13.49
N ASP A 40 1.44 10.11 13.39
CA ASP A 40 0.58 10.24 14.56
C ASP A 40 0.13 8.86 15.06
N SER A 41 -0.25 7.96 14.14
CA SER A 41 -0.72 6.62 14.50
C SER A 41 0.36 5.54 14.45
N GLY A 42 1.45 5.77 13.70
CA GLY A 42 2.46 4.75 13.39
C GLY A 42 2.02 3.73 12.33
N ASP A 43 0.90 3.98 11.64
CA ASP A 43 0.40 3.07 10.61
C ASP A 43 1.08 3.28 9.26
N LEU A 44 1.13 2.21 8.47
CA LEU A 44 1.56 2.25 7.08
C LEU A 44 0.35 2.26 6.17
N TYR A 45 0.36 3.13 5.15
CA TYR A 45 -0.59 3.09 4.05
C TYR A 45 0.13 2.70 2.78
N ILE A 46 -0.37 1.67 2.10
CA ILE A 46 0.26 1.09 0.93
C ILE A 46 -0.69 1.23 -0.24
N ALA A 47 -0.24 1.92 -1.28
CA ALA A 47 -0.88 1.85 -2.58
C ALA A 47 -0.33 0.62 -3.33
N ALA A 48 -1.23 -0.18 -3.88
CA ALA A 48 -0.91 -1.43 -4.54
C ALA A 48 -1.70 -1.63 -5.83
N PHE A 49 -1.21 -2.55 -6.65
CA PHE A 49 -1.83 -3.00 -7.88
C PHE A 49 -2.27 -4.45 -7.72
N PRO A 50 -3.58 -4.73 -7.62
CA PRO A 50 -4.10 -6.10 -7.63
C PRO A 50 -3.69 -6.87 -8.89
N ILE A 51 -3.61 -6.17 -10.03
CA ILE A 51 -3.21 -6.74 -11.31
C ILE A 51 -2.00 -5.96 -11.84
N LEU A 52 -0.79 -6.39 -11.46
CA LEU A 52 0.46 -5.66 -11.76
C LEU A 52 0.68 -5.42 -13.26
N HIS A 53 0.35 -6.40 -14.12
CA HIS A 53 0.61 -6.27 -15.55
C HIS A 53 -0.20 -5.13 -16.19
N GLU A 54 -1.45 -4.91 -15.75
CA GLU A 54 -2.29 -3.80 -16.23
C GLU A 54 -1.70 -2.44 -15.84
N ALA A 55 -1.24 -2.32 -14.60
CA ALA A 55 -0.63 -1.10 -14.09
C ALA A 55 0.69 -0.78 -14.82
N LEU A 56 1.52 -1.79 -15.10
CA LEU A 56 2.73 -1.62 -15.91
C LEU A 56 2.41 -1.23 -17.35
N SER A 57 1.40 -1.85 -17.96
CA SER A 57 0.96 -1.49 -19.31
C SER A 57 0.50 -0.03 -19.39
N LEU A 58 -0.25 0.45 -18.39
CA LEU A 58 -0.67 1.83 -18.29
C LEU A 58 0.52 2.78 -18.11
N LYS A 59 1.46 2.44 -17.21
CA LYS A 59 2.62 3.29 -16.90
C LYS A 59 3.64 3.39 -18.04
N ILE A 60 3.89 2.29 -18.74
CA ILE A 60 4.93 2.20 -19.78
C ILE A 60 4.39 2.66 -21.13
N TYR A 61 3.21 2.17 -21.52
CA TYR A 61 2.70 2.40 -22.88
C TYR A 61 1.66 3.52 -22.95
N SER A 62 1.34 4.17 -21.81
CA SER A 62 0.24 5.14 -21.73
C SER A 62 -1.05 4.58 -22.33
N ALA A 63 -1.27 3.27 -22.17
CA ALA A 63 -2.38 2.58 -22.77
C ALA A 63 -3.70 3.25 -22.32
N LEU A 64 -4.62 3.48 -23.26
CA LEU A 64 -5.95 3.99 -22.95
C LEU A 64 -6.74 2.88 -22.25
N GLY A 65 -6.53 2.75 -20.94
CA GLY A 65 -7.11 1.71 -20.11
C GLY A 65 -7.25 2.15 -18.66
N ARG A 66 -8.20 1.52 -17.96
CA ARG A 66 -8.29 1.61 -16.50
C ARG A 66 -7.53 0.44 -15.91
N THR A 67 -6.99 0.64 -14.72
CA THR A 67 -6.42 -0.45 -13.92
C THR A 67 -6.94 -0.38 -12.50
N SER A 68 -7.00 -1.53 -11.86
CA SER A 68 -7.42 -1.67 -10.47
C SER A 68 -6.55 -0.82 -9.52
N SER A 69 -7.16 -0.44 -8.41
CA SER A 69 -6.52 0.33 -7.34
C SER A 69 -6.83 -0.33 -6.01
N HIS A 70 -5.82 -0.37 -5.13
CA HIS A 70 -5.94 -1.01 -3.83
C HIS A 70 -5.11 -0.23 -2.81
N ILE A 71 -5.74 0.17 -1.71
CA ILE A 71 -5.08 0.80 -0.57
C ILE A 71 -5.21 -0.10 0.64
N LEU A 72 -4.07 -0.45 1.22
CA LEU A 72 -3.97 -1.21 2.46
C LEU A 72 -3.49 -0.31 3.59
N ARG A 73 -4.03 -0.49 4.79
CA ARG A 73 -3.48 0.02 6.05
C ARG A 73 -2.86 -1.14 6.81
N ILE A 74 -1.58 -1.04 7.15
CA ILE A 74 -0.93 -1.97 8.07
C ILE A 74 -0.75 -1.26 9.41
N LYS A 75 -1.44 -1.78 10.43
CA LYS A 75 -1.28 -1.36 11.82
C LYS A 75 -0.37 -2.32 12.55
N LEU A 76 0.74 -1.81 13.09
CA LEU A 76 1.65 -2.58 13.92
C LEU A 76 1.11 -2.60 15.36
N GLN A 77 0.92 -3.78 15.95
CA GLN A 77 0.31 -3.93 17.28
C GLN A 77 1.32 -3.88 18.41
N ASP A 78 2.60 -4.14 18.14
CA ASP A 78 3.67 -4.15 19.14
C ASP A 78 4.92 -3.38 18.67
N LYS A 79 5.71 -2.92 19.65
CA LYS A 79 6.98 -2.21 19.39
C LYS A 79 8.03 -3.11 18.73
N GLU A 80 7.90 -4.42 18.90
CA GLU A 80 8.79 -5.41 18.31
C GLU A 80 8.32 -5.87 16.93
N VAL A 81 7.26 -5.29 16.36
CA VAL A 81 6.78 -5.55 14.99
C VAL A 81 6.59 -7.06 14.70
N ARG A 82 6.06 -7.80 15.68
CA ARG A 82 5.74 -9.23 15.55
C ARG A 82 4.28 -9.47 15.23
N GLN A 83 3.42 -8.50 15.53
CA GLN A 83 1.99 -8.58 15.30
C GLN A 83 1.51 -7.37 14.49
N TRP A 84 0.71 -7.64 13.46
CA TRP A 84 0.15 -6.61 12.60
C TRP A 84 -1.25 -6.98 12.13
N VAL A 85 -2.03 -5.94 11.82
CA VAL A 85 -3.35 -6.07 11.19
C VAL A 85 -3.30 -5.36 9.85
N ILE A 86 -3.74 -6.03 8.80
CA ILE A 86 -3.88 -5.47 7.46
C ILE A 86 -5.36 -5.21 7.23
N ASN A 87 -5.72 -3.96 6.99
CA ASN A 87 -7.07 -3.55 6.63
C ASN A 87 -7.10 -3.04 5.19
N GLU A 88 -8.11 -3.47 4.43
CA GLU A 88 -8.40 -2.90 3.12
C GLU A 88 -9.13 -1.56 3.31
N MET A 89 -8.47 -0.47 2.92
CA MET A 89 -9.01 0.89 3.03
C MET A 89 -9.77 1.32 1.78
N LEU A 90 -9.39 0.77 0.62
CA LEU A 90 -10.03 1.04 -0.67
C LEU A 90 -9.70 -0.10 -1.64
N ALA A 91 -10.71 -0.66 -2.29
CA ALA A 91 -10.54 -1.50 -3.48
C ALA A 91 -11.44 -0.98 -4.61
N SER A 92 -10.87 -0.79 -5.80
CA SER A 92 -11.55 -0.25 -6.96
C SER A 92 -11.09 -0.98 -8.22
N SER A 93 -12.03 -1.35 -9.09
CA SER A 93 -11.74 -1.92 -10.42
C SER A 93 -11.22 -0.89 -11.42
N GLY A 94 -10.94 0.34 -10.98
CA GLY A 94 -10.52 1.45 -11.84
C GLY A 94 -11.63 2.47 -12.14
N SER A 95 -12.87 2.21 -11.69
CA SER A 95 -14.03 3.07 -11.94
C SER A 95 -14.01 4.37 -11.13
N MET A 96 -13.67 4.30 -9.83
CA MET A 96 -13.54 5.46 -8.95
C MET A 96 -12.18 6.15 -9.12
N ILE A 97 -11.12 5.36 -9.00
CA ILE A 97 -9.73 5.77 -9.17
C ILE A 97 -9.00 4.64 -9.89
N SER A 98 -8.14 4.99 -10.83
CA SER A 98 -7.46 4.05 -11.73
C SER A 98 -5.95 4.12 -11.54
N GLY A 99 -5.35 3.00 -11.11
CA GLY A 99 -3.92 2.90 -10.81
C GLY A 99 -3.49 3.78 -9.64
N SER A 100 -3.99 3.50 -8.44
CA SER A 100 -3.53 4.16 -7.22
C SER A 100 -2.01 4.05 -7.06
N GLU A 101 -1.35 5.19 -6.90
CA GLU A 101 0.11 5.26 -6.73
C GLU A 101 0.52 5.60 -5.31
N VAL A 102 -0.29 6.36 -4.58
CA VAL A 102 0.02 6.80 -3.22
C VAL A 102 -1.28 7.00 -2.45
N ALA A 103 -1.24 6.70 -1.16
CA ALA A 103 -2.31 7.05 -0.23
C ALA A 103 -1.72 7.79 0.95
N VAL A 104 -2.44 8.78 1.47
CA VAL A 104 -2.11 9.49 2.70
C VAL A 104 -3.39 9.57 3.53
N TYR A 105 -3.27 9.32 4.82
CA TYR A 105 -4.33 9.55 5.78
C TYR A 105 -4.12 10.91 6.46
N TYR A 106 -5.20 11.69 6.59
CA TYR A 106 -5.17 12.99 7.25
C TYR A 106 -6.54 13.29 7.87
N HIS A 107 -6.63 13.37 9.20
CA HIS A 107 -7.86 13.73 9.92
C HIS A 107 -9.12 13.00 9.40
N SER A 108 -9.11 11.68 9.39
CA SER A 108 -10.21 10.83 8.91
C SER A 108 -10.47 10.89 7.40
N LEU A 109 -9.65 11.60 6.63
CA LEU A 109 -9.68 11.58 5.18
C LEU A 109 -8.60 10.65 4.64
N LEU A 110 -8.97 9.87 3.63
CA LEU A 110 -8.07 9.12 2.79
C LEU A 110 -7.88 9.87 1.47
N ILE A 111 -6.64 10.28 1.19
CA ILE A 111 -6.25 11.00 -0.01
C ILE A 111 -5.43 10.05 -0.89
N VAL A 112 -5.92 9.75 -2.10
CA VAL A 112 -5.32 8.78 -3.02
C VAL A 112 -4.94 9.43 -4.34
N GLY A 113 -3.64 9.43 -4.64
CA GLY A 113 -3.11 9.83 -5.94
C GLY A 113 -3.05 8.66 -6.91
N SER A 114 -3.10 8.92 -8.21
CA SER A 114 -3.16 7.88 -9.24
C SER A 114 -2.31 8.16 -10.48
N LEU A 115 -1.99 7.10 -11.23
CA LEU A 115 -1.28 7.16 -12.52
C LEU A 115 -2.03 8.03 -13.56
N GLY A 116 -3.37 8.00 -13.51
CA GLY A 116 -4.22 8.72 -14.45
C GLY A 116 -4.37 10.22 -14.18
N GLY A 117 -3.56 10.82 -13.29
CA GLY A 117 -3.61 12.25 -12.96
C GLY A 117 -4.85 12.68 -12.17
N LYS A 118 -5.63 11.72 -11.66
CA LYS A 118 -6.77 11.99 -10.78
C LYS A 118 -6.38 11.84 -9.32
N LEU A 119 -7.07 12.61 -8.48
CA LEU A 119 -7.01 12.53 -7.03
C LEU A 119 -8.38 12.09 -6.50
N LEU A 120 -8.40 11.11 -5.62
CA LEU A 120 -9.59 10.74 -4.85
C LEU A 120 -9.38 11.22 -3.41
N ILE A 121 -10.38 11.91 -2.87
CA ILE A 121 -10.46 12.26 -1.46
C ILE A 121 -11.78 11.69 -0.95
N CYS A 122 -11.71 10.87 0.07
CA CYS A 122 -12.90 10.29 0.70
C CYS A 122 -12.69 10.18 2.21
N GLU A 123 -13.77 9.96 2.95
CA GLU A 123 -13.68 9.55 4.34
C GLU A 123 -13.03 8.16 4.42
N ALA A 124 -12.13 7.98 5.38
CA ALA A 124 -11.50 6.69 5.62
C ALA A 124 -12.53 5.73 6.26
N PRO A 125 -12.60 4.47 5.82
CA PRO A 125 -13.49 3.50 6.44
C PRO A 125 -13.16 3.31 7.93
N ILE A 126 -14.19 3.17 8.73
CA ILE A 126 -14.06 2.83 10.15
C ILE A 126 -13.51 1.41 10.21
N THR A 127 -12.27 1.29 10.66
CA THR A 127 -11.62 0.01 10.88
C THR A 127 -11.64 -0.28 12.37
N GLU A 128 -12.58 -1.10 12.82
CA GLU A 128 -12.66 -1.54 14.21
C GLU A 128 -11.37 -2.29 14.59
N THR A 129 -10.90 -2.03 15.81
CA THR A 129 -9.68 -2.65 16.34
C THR A 129 -10.08 -3.93 17.04
N TYR A 130 -9.81 -5.08 16.41
CA TYR A 130 -9.87 -6.39 17.08
C TYR A 130 -8.52 -6.70 17.73
#